data_AF-A0A2E3WZR0-F1
#
_entry.id   AF-A0A2E3WZR0-F1
#
_cell.length_a   1.000
_cell.length_b   1.000
_cell.length_c   1.000
_cell.angle_alpha   90.00
_cell.angle_beta   90.00
_cell.angle_gamma   90.00
#
_symmetry.space_group_name_H-M   'P 1'
#
loop_
_entity.id
_entity.type
_entity.pdbx_description
1 polymer ?
#
loop_
_entity_poly.entity_id
_entity_poly.type
_entity_poly.pdbx_seq_one_letter_code
_entity_poly.pdbx_strand_id
1 'polypeptide(L)'
;MTSLLEMEAFAGPVDAIEAAVLSIDADTASSLTLIAPLTLTGAFSHAMVEAALVDRGMTYNRRFHPHDSEFRGTTILIEDQDEGPTVWDSQSLILTIRPATVLALEGHRGDGRHGRLSPVAIAAALAERIAPRGDRTSRLRPFALAGNWLHDALDQAYDPVYTRLRDHLQDTGCIDVRALPEIPDPEVSMLPGVDAFALEGLHLTWSSMDQEDRARALSNLLLPLIPLDLPSTPRIEELGWHRIIAPSWSRDMASQIHDIGQSFHSSENDRLFLSRLIDSLVRDGMHV
;
A
#
# COMPACT_ATOMS: atom_id res chain seq x y z
N MET A 1 15.39 -12.12 -3.07
CA MET A 1 14.39 -11.05 -3.16
C MET A 1 15.02 -9.81 -2.56
N THR A 2 14.98 -8.69 -3.27
CA THR A 2 15.58 -7.41 -2.87
C THR A 2 14.65 -6.73 -1.86
N SER A 3 15.17 -6.31 -0.71
CA SER A 3 14.37 -5.75 0.39
C SER A 3 13.82 -4.37 0.06
N LEU A 4 12.65 -4.01 0.59
CA LEU A 4 12.15 -2.62 0.54
C LEU A 4 13.11 -1.63 1.20
N LEU A 5 13.80 -2.05 2.29
CA LEU A 5 14.76 -1.21 3.01
C LEU A 5 16.01 -0.84 2.19
N GLU A 6 16.27 -1.53 1.09
CA GLU A 6 17.40 -1.24 0.20
C GLU A 6 17.09 -0.11 -0.79
N MET A 7 15.83 0.32 -0.90
CA MET A 7 15.44 1.43 -1.76
C MET A 7 15.81 2.78 -1.13
N GLU A 8 16.22 3.74 -1.97
CA GLU A 8 16.59 5.10 -1.55
C GLU A 8 15.50 5.82 -0.75
N ALA A 9 14.23 5.59 -1.10
CA ALA A 9 13.08 6.15 -0.38
C ALA A 9 13.07 5.76 1.12
N PHE A 10 13.67 4.63 1.49
CA PHE A 10 13.75 4.14 2.87
C PHE A 10 15.04 4.51 3.60
N ALA A 11 15.92 5.33 3.01
CA ALA A 11 17.16 5.77 3.66
C ALA A 11 16.93 6.49 5.00
N GLY A 12 15.80 7.19 5.15
CA GLY A 12 15.40 7.80 6.42
C GLY A 12 14.98 6.80 7.50
N PRO A 13 13.98 5.93 7.25
CA PRO A 13 13.46 5.00 8.28
C PRO A 13 14.36 3.79 8.59
N VAL A 14 15.33 3.42 7.75
CA VAL A 14 16.07 2.14 7.86
C VAL A 14 16.75 1.95 9.23
N ASP A 15 17.46 2.95 9.74
CA ASP A 15 18.20 2.81 11.01
C ASP A 15 17.25 2.62 12.21
N ALA A 16 16.12 3.34 12.21
CA ALA A 16 15.10 3.21 13.25
C ALA A 16 14.43 1.83 13.20
N ILE A 17 14.14 1.32 12.00
CA ILE A 17 13.58 -0.02 11.79
C ILE A 17 14.56 -1.08 12.28
N GLU A 18 15.83 -1.02 11.89
CA GLU A 18 16.85 -1.99 12.32
C GLU A 18 17.02 -1.99 13.84
N ALA A 19 17.10 -0.80 14.46
CA ALA A 19 17.21 -0.68 15.91
C ALA A 19 16.00 -1.26 16.65
N ALA A 20 14.79 -1.00 16.15
CA ALA A 20 13.57 -1.57 16.71
C ALA A 20 13.55 -3.10 16.56
N VAL A 21 13.86 -3.63 15.38
CA VAL A 21 13.87 -5.09 15.15
C VAL A 21 14.89 -5.80 16.02
N LEU A 22 16.08 -5.21 16.23
CA LEU A 22 17.05 -5.74 17.18
C LEU A 22 16.48 -5.85 18.61
N SER A 23 15.70 -4.85 19.04
CA SER A 23 15.02 -4.89 20.34
C SER A 23 13.89 -5.93 20.38
N ILE A 24 13.17 -6.11 19.28
CA ILE A 24 12.11 -7.12 19.14
C ILE A 24 12.71 -8.54 19.20
N ASP A 25 13.83 -8.77 18.53
CA ASP A 25 14.53 -10.05 18.52
C ASP A 25 15.16 -10.39 19.88
N ALA A 26 15.54 -9.37 20.67
CA ALA A 26 16.07 -9.56 22.02
C ALA A 26 15.02 -10.02 23.04
N ASP A 27 13.74 -9.69 22.83
CA ASP A 27 12.64 -10.08 23.71
C ASP A 27 11.45 -10.63 22.90
N THR A 28 11.54 -11.91 22.57
CA THR A 28 10.50 -12.65 21.84
C THR A 28 9.40 -13.20 22.75
N ALA A 29 9.59 -13.15 24.07
CA ALA A 29 8.64 -13.69 25.05
C ALA A 29 7.56 -12.68 25.45
N SER A 30 7.90 -11.39 25.45
CA SER A 30 6.94 -10.32 25.74
C SER A 30 5.96 -10.10 24.59
N SER A 31 4.73 -9.71 24.95
CA SER A 31 3.74 -9.30 23.96
C SER A 31 4.05 -7.90 23.46
N LEU A 32 4.11 -7.73 22.14
CA LEU A 32 4.21 -6.42 21.50
C LEU A 32 2.88 -5.68 21.55
N THR A 33 2.93 -4.35 21.54
CA THR A 33 1.73 -3.53 21.36
C THR A 33 1.80 -2.86 19.99
N LEU A 34 0.77 -3.05 19.17
CA LEU A 34 0.65 -2.43 17.85
C LEU A 34 -0.52 -1.45 17.86
N ILE A 35 -0.26 -0.22 17.45
CA ILE A 35 -1.21 0.90 17.58
C ILE A 35 -1.24 1.65 16.27
N ALA A 36 -2.44 1.89 15.73
CA ALA A 36 -2.62 2.69 14.51
C ALA A 36 -3.92 3.52 14.61
N PRO A 37 -4.10 4.55 13.77
CA PRO A 37 -5.34 5.32 13.70
C PRO A 37 -6.51 4.47 13.17
N LEU A 38 -7.75 4.92 13.45
CA LEU A 38 -8.99 4.35 12.89
C LEU A 38 -9.20 4.80 11.43
N THR A 39 -8.26 4.46 10.56
CA THR A 39 -8.28 4.77 9.12
C THR A 39 -7.93 3.54 8.29
N LEU A 40 -8.21 3.59 6.99
CA LEU A 40 -7.78 2.53 6.06
C LEU A 40 -6.25 2.40 6.03
N THR A 41 -5.52 3.51 6.00
CA THR A 41 -4.04 3.54 6.10
C THR A 41 -3.56 2.85 7.37
N GLY A 42 -4.21 3.14 8.51
CA GLY A 42 -3.92 2.46 9.79
C GLY A 42 -4.20 0.96 9.73
N ALA A 43 -5.31 0.54 9.12
CA ALA A 43 -5.66 -0.88 8.98
C ALA A 43 -4.69 -1.64 8.06
N PHE A 44 -4.32 -1.10 6.91
CA PHE A 44 -3.30 -1.71 6.05
C PHE A 44 -1.95 -1.81 6.78
N SER A 45 -1.53 -0.75 7.48
CA SER A 45 -0.28 -0.75 8.25
C SER A 45 -0.30 -1.80 9.37
N HIS A 46 -1.44 -1.97 10.07
CA HIS A 46 -1.66 -3.06 11.02
C HIS A 46 -1.46 -4.41 10.36
N ALA A 47 -2.18 -4.67 9.26
CA ALA A 47 -2.14 -5.96 8.58
C ALA A 47 -0.72 -6.36 8.17
N MET A 48 0.10 -5.41 7.70
CA MET A 48 1.51 -5.66 7.36
C MET A 48 2.30 -6.19 8.55
N VAL A 49 2.30 -5.46 9.67
CA VAL A 49 3.10 -5.82 10.84
C VAL A 49 2.55 -7.08 11.49
N GLU A 50 1.24 -7.21 11.60
CA GLU A 50 0.61 -8.40 12.20
C GLU A 50 0.90 -9.67 11.42
N ALA A 51 0.90 -9.63 10.08
CA ALA A 51 1.28 -10.78 9.28
C ALA A 51 2.69 -11.27 9.63
N ALA A 52 3.66 -10.35 9.80
CA ALA A 52 5.02 -10.70 10.20
C ALA A 52 5.11 -11.26 11.63
N LEU A 53 4.37 -10.67 12.57
CA LEU A 53 4.33 -11.17 13.95
C LEU A 53 3.72 -12.58 14.02
N VAL A 54 2.64 -12.83 13.28
CA VAL A 54 1.99 -14.14 13.18
C VAL A 54 2.93 -15.16 12.51
N ASP A 55 3.60 -14.80 11.42
CA ASP A 55 4.54 -15.70 10.75
C ASP A 55 5.74 -16.05 11.65
N ARG A 56 6.09 -15.20 12.61
CA ARG A 56 7.10 -15.48 13.65
C ARG A 56 6.55 -16.11 14.93
N GLY A 57 5.25 -16.35 15.03
CA GLY A 57 4.62 -16.88 16.23
C GLY A 57 4.73 -15.96 17.45
N MET A 58 4.85 -14.64 17.25
CA MET A 58 5.01 -13.66 18.31
C MET A 58 3.65 -13.21 18.84
N THR A 59 3.56 -13.01 20.16
CA THR A 59 2.35 -12.49 20.79
C THR A 59 2.26 -10.97 20.64
N TYR A 60 1.06 -10.46 20.39
CA TYR A 60 0.84 -9.03 20.22
C TYR A 60 -0.55 -8.60 20.66
N ASN A 61 -0.69 -7.30 20.94
CA ASN A 61 -1.94 -6.64 21.24
C ASN A 61 -2.22 -5.56 20.19
N ARG A 62 -3.23 -5.77 19.35
CA ARG A 62 -3.75 -4.76 18.42
C ARG A 62 -4.55 -3.70 19.18
N ARG A 63 -4.29 -2.42 18.90
CA ARG A 63 -5.09 -1.29 19.39
C ARG A 63 -5.27 -0.22 18.31
N PHE A 64 -6.34 0.55 18.45
CA PHE A 64 -6.59 1.73 17.63
C PHE A 64 -6.59 2.99 18.49
N HIS A 65 -6.02 4.08 17.98
CA HIS A 65 -6.03 5.40 18.62
C HIS A 65 -7.40 6.12 18.41
N PRO A 66 -7.89 6.97 19.34
CA PRO A 66 -7.32 7.27 20.67
C PRO A 66 -7.36 6.07 21.62
N HIS A 67 -6.28 5.90 22.39
CA HIS A 67 -6.22 4.94 23.49
C HIS A 67 -5.80 5.67 24.78
N ASP A 68 -6.46 5.36 25.88
CA ASP A 68 -6.21 5.99 27.19
C ASP A 68 -5.15 5.27 28.03
N SER A 69 -4.49 4.25 27.47
CA SER A 69 -3.57 3.37 28.21
C SER A 69 -2.10 3.76 28.07
N GLU A 70 -1.33 3.62 29.15
CA GLU A 70 0.14 3.62 29.12
C GLU A 70 0.68 2.54 28.16
N PHE A 71 1.72 2.91 27.40
CA PHE A 71 2.49 1.97 26.59
C PHE A 71 3.24 1.02 27.53
N ARG A 72 3.14 -0.29 27.28
CA ARG A 72 3.86 -1.31 28.05
C ARG A 72 4.65 -2.20 27.10
N GLY A 73 5.93 -2.35 27.38
CA GLY A 73 6.86 -3.12 26.54
C GLY A 73 7.06 -2.49 25.16
N THR A 74 7.66 -3.26 24.26
CA THR A 74 7.94 -2.81 22.89
C THR A 74 6.64 -2.48 22.16
N THR A 75 6.55 -1.25 21.66
CA THR A 75 5.37 -0.72 21.00
C THR A 75 5.72 -0.25 19.59
N ILE A 76 4.87 -0.56 18.63
CA ILE A 76 4.89 0.01 17.29
C ILE A 76 3.69 0.95 17.19
N LEU A 77 3.96 2.24 17.08
CA LEU A 77 2.98 3.30 16.94
C LEU A 77 2.98 3.79 15.50
N ILE A 78 1.84 3.67 14.82
CA ILE A 78 1.62 4.15 13.47
C ILE A 78 0.78 5.42 13.55
N GLU A 79 1.23 6.47 12.87
CA GLU A 79 0.53 7.72 12.66
C GLU A 79 0.42 7.98 11.16
N ASP A 80 -0.69 8.59 10.70
CA ASP A 80 -0.93 8.83 9.28
C ASP A 80 -1.26 10.29 8.92
N GLN A 81 -1.52 11.15 9.91
CA GLN A 81 -1.79 12.58 9.72
C GLN A 81 -0.54 13.44 9.87
N ASP A 82 0.28 13.15 10.88
CA ASP A 82 1.44 13.98 11.22
C ASP A 82 2.67 13.53 10.43
N GLU A 83 3.15 14.39 9.52
CA GLU A 83 4.39 14.14 8.80
C GLU A 83 5.61 14.26 9.71
N GLY A 84 6.54 13.31 9.58
CA GLY A 84 7.77 13.31 10.35
C GLY A 84 8.62 12.07 10.10
N PRO A 85 9.84 12.05 10.67
CA PRO A 85 10.70 10.88 10.55
C PRO A 85 10.11 9.68 11.30
N THR A 86 10.42 8.49 10.80
CA THR A 86 10.28 7.26 11.59
C THR A 86 11.36 7.26 12.67
N VAL A 87 10.98 7.08 13.93
CA VAL A 87 11.91 7.21 15.07
C VAL A 87 11.77 6.01 15.99
N TRP A 88 12.89 5.44 16.38
CA TRP A 88 12.99 4.48 17.47
C TRP A 88 13.45 5.18 18.75
N ASP A 89 12.61 5.17 19.78
CA ASP A 89 12.99 5.59 21.12
C ASP A 89 13.34 4.37 21.98
N SER A 90 14.63 4.15 22.19
CA SER A 90 15.15 3.05 23.01
C SER A 90 14.82 3.15 24.51
N GLN A 91 14.47 4.34 25.03
CA GLN A 91 14.14 4.51 26.45
C GLN A 91 12.70 4.06 26.72
N SER A 92 11.77 4.43 25.84
CA SER A 92 10.36 4.05 25.93
C SER A 92 10.04 2.74 25.20
N LEU A 93 10.97 2.23 24.39
CA LEU A 93 10.80 1.06 23.51
C LEU A 93 9.68 1.25 22.48
N ILE A 94 9.58 2.47 21.93
CA ILE A 94 8.54 2.83 20.96
C ILE A 94 9.17 3.10 19.60
N LEU A 95 8.76 2.31 18.60
CA LEU A 95 8.96 2.65 17.20
C LEU A 95 7.77 3.46 16.72
N THR A 96 8.00 4.71 16.34
CA THR A 96 6.95 5.55 15.74
C THR A 96 7.13 5.62 14.23
N ILE A 97 6.13 5.17 13.48
CA ILE A 97 6.04 5.21 12.03
C ILE A 97 5.12 6.37 11.64
N ARG A 98 5.64 7.27 10.79
CA ARG A 98 4.93 8.45 10.27
C ARG A 98 5.08 8.53 8.77
N PRO A 99 4.13 9.18 8.05
CA PRO A 99 4.37 9.59 6.68
C PRO A 99 5.57 10.56 6.64
N ALA A 100 6.40 10.44 5.61
CA ALA A 100 7.53 11.33 5.41
C ALA A 100 7.67 11.72 3.94
N THR A 101 8.02 12.99 3.68
CA THR A 101 8.48 13.39 2.36
C THR A 101 9.92 12.92 2.17
N VAL A 102 10.17 12.09 1.15
CA VAL A 102 11.48 11.49 0.88
C VAL A 102 11.91 11.72 -0.56
N LEU A 103 13.22 11.65 -0.79
CA LEU A 103 13.79 11.63 -2.13
C LEU A 103 13.51 10.28 -2.79
N ALA A 104 12.93 10.30 -4.00
CA ALA A 104 12.62 9.09 -4.75
C ALA A 104 13.50 8.92 -6.00
N LEU A 105 13.92 10.05 -6.60
CA LEU A 105 14.77 10.10 -7.79
C LEU A 105 15.62 11.37 -7.78
N GLU A 106 16.90 11.25 -8.10
CA GLU A 106 17.71 12.41 -8.48
C GLU A 106 17.46 12.79 -9.95
N GLY A 107 17.03 14.02 -10.20
CA GLY A 107 16.87 14.53 -11.56
C GLY A 107 18.21 14.79 -12.23
N HIS A 108 18.24 14.75 -13.57
CA HIS A 108 19.47 14.92 -14.37
C HIS A 108 20.16 16.30 -14.22
N ARG A 109 19.52 17.26 -13.55
CA ARG A 109 20.06 18.59 -13.22
C ARG A 109 20.30 18.78 -11.71
N GLY A 110 20.25 17.71 -10.92
CA GLY A 110 20.36 17.76 -9.46
C GLY A 110 19.09 18.18 -8.73
N ASP A 111 17.95 18.31 -9.43
CA ASP A 111 16.66 18.55 -8.80
C ASP A 111 16.02 17.21 -8.41
N GLY A 112 15.94 16.94 -7.11
CA GLY A 112 15.41 15.69 -6.58
C GLY A 112 13.89 15.64 -6.67
N ARG A 113 13.33 14.57 -7.23
CA ARG A 113 11.89 14.33 -7.17
C ARG A 113 11.55 13.71 -5.82
N HIS A 114 10.79 14.47 -5.04
CA HIS A 114 10.33 14.06 -3.73
C HIS A 114 8.90 13.54 -3.83
N GLY A 115 8.56 12.59 -2.96
CA GLY A 115 7.20 12.10 -2.81
C GLY A 115 6.98 11.63 -1.38
N ARG A 116 5.74 11.24 -1.08
CA ARG A 116 5.36 10.78 0.26
C ARG A 116 5.70 9.30 0.39
N LEU A 117 6.49 8.93 1.38
CA LEU A 117 6.59 7.54 1.83
C LEU A 117 5.48 7.28 2.84
N SER A 118 4.52 6.43 2.48
CA SER A 118 3.36 6.16 3.33
C SER A 118 3.70 5.27 4.54
N PRO A 119 2.95 5.38 5.66
CA PRO A 119 3.08 4.48 6.79
C PRO A 119 2.90 3.00 6.42
N VAL A 120 2.06 2.70 5.43
CA VAL A 120 1.84 1.34 4.94
C VAL A 120 3.11 0.78 4.28
N ALA A 121 3.80 1.58 3.46
CA ALA A 121 5.06 1.17 2.85
C ALA A 121 6.15 0.94 3.92
N ILE A 122 6.24 1.81 4.92
CA ILE A 122 7.17 1.66 6.06
C ILE A 122 6.84 0.42 6.88
N ALA A 123 5.56 0.19 7.18
CA ALA A 123 5.09 -1.00 7.88
C ALA A 123 5.37 -2.28 7.09
N ALA A 124 5.23 -2.27 5.77
CA ALA A 124 5.59 -3.39 4.90
C ALA A 124 7.11 -3.69 4.94
N ALA A 125 7.95 -2.66 4.94
CA ALA A 125 9.41 -2.83 5.06
C ALA A 125 9.82 -3.36 6.44
N LEU A 126 9.19 -2.86 7.52
CA LEU A 126 9.34 -3.40 8.87
C LEU A 126 8.89 -4.87 8.92
N ALA A 127 7.75 -5.20 8.33
CA ALA A 127 7.22 -6.56 8.29
C ALA A 127 8.17 -7.52 7.56
N GLU A 128 8.70 -7.12 6.40
CA GLU A 128 9.72 -7.88 5.65
C GLU A 128 11.00 -8.06 6.50
N ARG A 129 11.38 -7.06 7.28
CA ARG A 129 12.56 -7.15 8.16
C ARG A 129 12.34 -8.04 9.39
N ILE A 130 11.13 -8.05 9.95
CA ILE A 130 10.74 -8.95 11.05
C ILE A 130 10.69 -10.39 10.54
N ALA A 131 9.95 -10.65 9.45
CA ALA A 131 9.67 -11.98 8.92
C ALA A 131 10.04 -12.10 7.42
N PRO A 132 11.34 -12.15 7.06
CA PRO A 132 11.79 -12.11 5.67
C PRO A 132 11.41 -13.35 4.84
N ARG A 133 10.94 -14.41 5.49
CA ARG A 133 10.45 -15.65 4.86
C ARG A 133 9.03 -15.99 5.28
N GLY A 134 8.28 -15.00 5.78
CA GLY A 134 6.89 -15.17 6.20
C GLY A 134 5.96 -15.31 5.01
N ASP A 135 5.12 -16.35 5.00
CA ASP A 135 4.15 -16.59 3.92
C ASP A 135 3.05 -15.51 3.89
N ARG A 136 2.58 -15.04 5.05
CA ARG A 136 1.60 -13.95 5.14
C ARG A 136 2.26 -12.63 4.80
N THR A 137 3.46 -12.38 5.31
CA THR A 137 4.24 -11.18 5.00
C THR A 137 4.47 -11.06 3.49
N SER A 138 4.92 -12.14 2.83
CA SER A 138 5.12 -12.14 1.39
C SER A 138 3.83 -11.93 0.62
N ARG A 139 2.71 -12.49 1.09
CA ARG A 139 1.40 -12.37 0.42
C ARG A 139 0.81 -10.95 0.53
N LEU A 140 1.06 -10.25 1.64
CA LEU A 140 0.59 -8.87 1.82
C LEU A 140 1.49 -7.80 1.20
N ARG A 141 2.73 -8.14 0.86
CA ARG A 141 3.72 -7.22 0.27
C ARG A 141 3.19 -6.35 -0.89
N PRO A 142 2.32 -6.82 -1.82
CA PRO A 142 1.72 -5.97 -2.84
C PRO A 142 0.98 -4.73 -2.29
N PHE A 143 0.35 -4.83 -1.12
CA PHE A 143 -0.35 -3.72 -0.48
C PHE A 143 0.59 -2.66 0.13
N ALA A 144 1.92 -2.80 0.03
CA ALA A 144 2.85 -1.73 0.41
C ALA A 144 2.53 -0.40 -0.31
N LEU A 145 1.91 -0.47 -1.49
CA LEU A 145 1.45 0.65 -2.29
C LEU A 145 0.14 1.29 -1.80
N ALA A 146 -0.62 0.62 -0.93
CA ALA A 146 -1.98 1.03 -0.58
C ALA A 146 -2.02 2.39 0.11
N GLY A 147 -1.07 2.69 0.99
CA GLY A 147 -1.02 3.97 1.69
C GLY A 147 -0.76 5.17 0.76
N ASN A 148 0.08 4.98 -0.26
CA ASN A 148 0.31 5.99 -1.30
C ASN A 148 -0.90 6.12 -2.23
N TRP A 149 -1.54 4.99 -2.57
CA TRP A 149 -2.75 4.98 -3.39
C TRP A 149 -3.91 5.73 -2.74
N LEU A 150 -4.12 5.49 -1.44
CA LEU A 150 -5.17 6.13 -0.62
C LEU A 150 -4.92 7.62 -0.36
N HIS A 151 -3.69 8.09 -0.57
CA HIS A 151 -3.36 9.51 -0.44
C HIS A 151 -3.78 10.27 -1.71
N ASP A 152 -4.11 11.53 -1.53
CA ASP A 152 -4.50 12.50 -2.57
C ASP A 152 -3.32 12.99 -3.42
N ALA A 153 -2.11 12.45 -3.22
CA ALA A 153 -0.92 12.88 -3.96
C ALA A 153 -1.09 12.59 -5.46
N LEU A 154 -1.61 11.40 -5.78
CA LEU A 154 -1.94 10.99 -7.14
C LEU A 154 -3.13 11.76 -7.73
N ASP A 155 -3.95 12.43 -6.90
CA ASP A 155 -5.06 13.27 -7.38
C ASP A 155 -4.60 14.69 -7.73
N GLN A 156 -3.40 15.09 -7.30
CA GLN A 156 -2.84 16.41 -7.59
C GLN A 156 -1.73 16.36 -8.63
N ALA A 157 -0.84 15.36 -8.53
CA ALA A 157 0.34 15.26 -9.35
C ALA A 157 0.86 13.81 -9.47
N TYR A 158 1.93 13.64 -10.23
CA TYR A 158 2.68 12.39 -10.27
C TYR A 158 3.37 12.11 -8.92
N ASP A 159 3.23 10.90 -8.38
CA ASP A 159 3.92 10.45 -7.17
C ASP A 159 5.16 9.60 -7.54
N PRO A 160 6.38 10.14 -7.39
CA PRO A 160 7.60 9.41 -7.71
C PRO A 160 7.88 8.26 -6.73
N VAL A 161 7.45 8.34 -5.47
CA VAL A 161 7.65 7.26 -4.49
C VAL A 161 6.74 6.09 -4.82
N TYR A 162 5.47 6.35 -5.13
CA TYR A 162 4.52 5.31 -5.57
C TYR A 162 5.04 4.56 -6.79
N THR A 163 5.49 5.29 -7.81
CA THR A 163 6.02 4.71 -9.05
C THR A 163 7.23 3.84 -8.76
N ARG A 164 8.18 4.31 -7.94
CA ARG A 164 9.39 3.53 -7.60
C ARG A 164 9.09 2.30 -6.76
N LEU A 165 8.14 2.38 -5.84
CA LEU A 165 7.65 1.21 -5.09
C LEU A 165 7.01 0.20 -6.04
N ARG A 166 6.17 0.65 -6.98
CA ARG A 166 5.49 -0.22 -7.95
C ARG A 166 6.52 -0.94 -8.82
N ASP A 167 7.44 -0.19 -9.41
CA ASP A 167 8.47 -0.74 -10.29
C ASP A 167 9.36 -1.75 -9.52
N HIS A 168 9.77 -1.44 -8.28
CA HIS A 168 10.54 -2.37 -7.44
C HIS A 168 9.77 -3.66 -7.12
N LEU A 169 8.47 -3.55 -6.80
CA LEU A 169 7.64 -4.72 -6.55
C LEU A 169 7.44 -5.56 -7.83
N GLN A 170 7.33 -4.92 -8.99
CA GLN A 170 7.25 -5.60 -10.28
C GLN A 170 8.56 -6.32 -10.61
N ASP A 171 9.71 -5.63 -10.49
CA ASP A 171 11.05 -6.18 -10.76
C ASP A 171 11.38 -7.36 -9.86
N THR A 172 10.86 -7.37 -8.62
CA THR A 172 11.02 -8.48 -7.68
C THR A 172 9.98 -9.60 -7.86
N GLY A 173 9.08 -9.50 -8.84
CA GLY A 173 8.04 -10.50 -9.15
C GLY A 173 6.91 -10.56 -8.12
N CYS A 174 6.74 -9.51 -7.31
CA CYS A 174 5.70 -9.41 -6.29
C CYS A 174 4.34 -9.06 -6.88
N ILE A 175 4.33 -8.26 -7.95
CA ILE A 175 3.14 -7.81 -8.67
C ILE A 175 3.39 -7.84 -10.18
N ASP A 176 2.30 -7.90 -10.94
CA ASP A 176 2.25 -7.52 -12.34
C ASP A 176 1.56 -6.16 -12.47
N VAL A 177 2.01 -5.36 -13.45
CA VAL A 177 1.37 -4.12 -13.87
C VAL A 177 0.77 -4.35 -15.24
N ARG A 178 -0.55 -4.18 -15.36
CA ARG A 178 -1.31 -4.47 -16.59
C ARG A 178 -2.24 -3.32 -16.97
N ALA A 179 -2.62 -3.27 -18.24
CA ALA A 179 -3.64 -2.33 -18.68
C ALA A 179 -5.04 -2.75 -18.20
N LEU A 180 -5.96 -1.81 -18.08
CA LEU A 180 -7.34 -2.02 -17.65
C LEU A 180 -8.05 -3.17 -18.39
N PRO A 181 -7.94 -3.31 -19.73
CA PRO A 181 -8.57 -4.42 -20.44
C PRO A 181 -7.97 -5.80 -20.14
N GLU A 182 -6.81 -5.89 -19.49
CA GLU A 182 -6.18 -7.16 -19.10
C GLU A 182 -6.59 -7.63 -17.71
N ILE A 183 -7.29 -6.77 -16.96
CA ILE A 183 -7.76 -7.09 -15.63
C ILE A 183 -9.04 -7.94 -15.75
N PRO A 184 -9.10 -9.12 -15.10
CA PRO A 184 -10.27 -10.00 -15.21
C PRO A 184 -11.58 -9.41 -14.67
N ASP A 185 -11.49 -8.67 -13.57
CA ASP A 185 -12.66 -8.16 -12.85
C ASP A 185 -12.39 -6.74 -12.29
N PRO A 186 -12.27 -5.72 -13.17
CA PRO A 186 -11.97 -4.36 -12.75
C PRO A 186 -13.22 -3.64 -12.24
N GLU A 187 -13.07 -2.85 -11.17
CA GLU A 187 -14.07 -1.89 -10.72
C GLU A 187 -13.97 -0.61 -11.57
N VAL A 188 -15.05 -0.32 -12.30
CA VAL A 188 -15.11 0.74 -13.32
C VAL A 188 -15.84 1.98 -12.85
N SER A 189 -16.54 1.95 -11.71
CA SER A 189 -17.20 3.14 -11.14
C SER A 189 -16.21 4.26 -10.79
N MET A 190 -14.92 3.93 -10.60
CA MET A 190 -13.82 4.89 -10.49
C MET A 190 -13.55 5.70 -11.77
N LEU A 191 -14.08 5.26 -12.92
CA LEU A 191 -13.85 5.85 -14.23
C LEU A 191 -15.20 6.35 -14.82
N PRO A 192 -15.73 7.47 -14.30
CA PRO A 192 -17.04 7.97 -14.70
C PRO A 192 -17.12 8.26 -16.20
N GLY A 193 -18.03 7.59 -16.89
CA GLY A 193 -18.23 7.77 -18.34
C GLY A 193 -17.45 6.80 -19.23
N VAL A 194 -16.66 5.88 -18.64
CA VAL A 194 -16.16 4.72 -19.37
C VAL A 194 -17.31 3.75 -19.67
N ASP A 195 -17.46 3.38 -20.93
CA ASP A 195 -18.47 2.42 -21.38
C ASP A 195 -18.02 0.98 -21.05
N ALA A 196 -18.76 0.33 -20.16
CA ALA A 196 -18.50 -1.05 -19.74
C ALA A 196 -18.57 -2.05 -20.92
N PHE A 197 -19.47 -1.84 -21.89
CA PHE A 197 -19.56 -2.70 -23.07
C PHE A 197 -18.35 -2.50 -24.00
N ALA A 198 -17.87 -1.27 -24.12
CA ALA A 198 -16.64 -0.98 -24.87
C ALA A 198 -15.43 -1.64 -24.20
N LEU A 199 -15.33 -1.56 -22.87
CA LEU A 199 -14.27 -2.24 -22.12
C LEU A 199 -14.32 -3.77 -22.29
N GLU A 200 -15.51 -4.38 -22.21
CA GLU A 200 -15.68 -5.82 -22.44
C GLU A 200 -15.25 -6.22 -23.87
N GLY A 201 -15.64 -5.43 -24.88
CA GLY A 201 -15.19 -5.63 -26.26
C GLY A 201 -13.67 -5.52 -26.41
N LEU A 202 -13.04 -4.58 -25.71
CA LEU A 202 -11.58 -4.44 -25.69
C LEU A 202 -10.92 -5.63 -24.99
N HIS A 203 -11.43 -6.07 -23.84
CA HIS A 203 -10.91 -7.25 -23.13
C HIS A 203 -10.82 -8.49 -24.05
N LEU A 204 -11.89 -8.75 -24.81
CA LEU A 204 -11.96 -9.89 -25.73
C LEU A 204 -10.96 -9.82 -26.89
N THR A 205 -10.62 -8.62 -27.36
CA THR A 205 -9.78 -8.40 -28.54
C THR A 205 -8.34 -8.00 -28.20
N TRP A 206 -8.05 -7.65 -26.95
CA TRP A 206 -6.79 -7.06 -26.50
C TRP A 206 -5.55 -7.88 -26.87
N SER A 207 -5.63 -9.20 -26.66
CA SER A 207 -4.54 -10.13 -26.94
C SER A 207 -4.17 -10.21 -28.43
N SER A 208 -5.09 -9.87 -29.32
CA SER A 208 -4.90 -9.88 -30.78
C SER A 208 -4.42 -8.54 -31.36
N MET A 209 -4.52 -7.45 -30.60
CA MET A 209 -4.09 -6.11 -31.03
C MET A 209 -2.57 -5.96 -30.92
N ASP A 210 -1.99 -5.18 -31.84
CA ASP A 210 -0.62 -4.72 -31.71
C ASP A 210 -0.50 -3.55 -30.70
N GLN A 211 0.73 -3.07 -30.48
CA GLN A 211 0.99 -2.03 -29.49
C GLN A 211 0.33 -0.68 -29.85
N GLU A 212 0.27 -0.32 -31.14
CA GLU A 212 -0.31 0.96 -31.57
C GLU A 212 -1.83 0.92 -31.47
N ASP A 213 -2.44 -0.20 -31.84
CA ASP A 213 -3.87 -0.42 -31.71
C ASP A 213 -4.30 -0.44 -30.24
N ARG A 214 -3.53 -1.07 -29.34
CA ARG A 214 -3.75 -1.02 -27.89
C ARG A 214 -3.69 0.41 -27.34
N ALA A 215 -2.66 1.17 -27.72
CA ALA A 215 -2.52 2.58 -27.38
C ALA A 215 -3.75 3.39 -27.78
N ARG A 216 -4.15 3.28 -29.05
CA ARG A 216 -5.29 4.02 -29.60
C ARG A 216 -6.61 3.61 -28.95
N ALA A 217 -6.83 2.31 -28.79
CA ALA A 217 -8.05 1.76 -28.20
C ALA A 217 -8.25 2.23 -26.76
N LEU A 218 -7.21 2.11 -25.92
CA LEU A 218 -7.31 2.51 -24.52
C LEU A 218 -7.38 4.04 -24.37
N SER A 219 -6.66 4.82 -25.17
CA SER A 219 -6.82 6.28 -25.18
C SER A 219 -8.24 6.71 -25.55
N ASN A 220 -8.86 6.05 -26.53
CA ASN A 220 -10.26 6.32 -26.89
C ASN A 220 -11.23 5.95 -25.77
N LEU A 221 -10.99 4.82 -25.08
CA LEU A 221 -11.80 4.39 -23.94
C LEU A 221 -11.76 5.42 -22.80
N LEU A 222 -10.59 5.98 -22.51
CA LEU A 222 -10.37 6.92 -21.39
C LEU A 222 -10.63 8.39 -21.76
N LEU A 223 -10.80 8.70 -23.05
CA LEU A 223 -11.06 10.06 -23.55
C LEU A 223 -12.20 10.80 -22.82
N PRO A 224 -13.33 10.15 -22.43
CA PRO A 224 -14.41 10.82 -21.70
C PRO A 224 -13.99 11.38 -20.33
N LEU A 225 -12.87 10.93 -19.77
CA LEU A 225 -12.38 11.34 -18.44
C LEU A 225 -11.58 12.63 -18.47
N ILE A 226 -10.94 12.96 -19.61
CA ILE A 226 -10.08 14.14 -19.77
C ILE A 226 -10.77 15.47 -19.42
N PRO A 227 -12.05 15.73 -19.77
CA PRO A 227 -12.71 16.98 -19.41
C PRO A 227 -13.19 17.03 -17.94
N LEU A 228 -13.06 15.95 -17.15
CA LEU A 228 -13.53 15.90 -15.78
C LEU A 228 -12.49 16.44 -14.80
N ASP A 229 -12.94 16.98 -13.68
CA ASP A 229 -12.04 17.42 -12.59
C ASP A 229 -11.43 16.24 -11.82
N LEU A 230 -12.17 15.13 -11.71
CA LEU A 230 -11.75 13.90 -11.05
C LEU A 230 -12.23 12.67 -11.86
N PRO A 231 -11.43 11.60 -11.94
CA PRO A 231 -10.06 11.47 -11.43
C PRO A 231 -9.05 12.35 -12.18
N SER A 232 -7.94 12.71 -11.52
CA SER A 232 -6.86 13.50 -12.11
C SER A 232 -6.18 12.75 -13.27
N THR A 233 -5.43 13.46 -14.13
CA THR A 233 -4.67 12.82 -15.21
C THR A 233 -3.71 11.71 -14.73
N PRO A 234 -2.89 11.91 -13.67
CA PRO A 234 -2.07 10.82 -13.14
C PRO A 234 -2.89 9.63 -12.63
N ARG A 235 -4.04 9.89 -11.99
CA ARG A 235 -4.92 8.82 -11.53
C ARG A 235 -5.57 8.05 -12.69
N ILE A 236 -5.95 8.74 -13.77
CA ILE A 236 -6.44 8.12 -15.01
C ILE A 236 -5.36 7.22 -15.62
N GLU A 237 -4.10 7.67 -15.62
CA GLU A 237 -2.98 6.87 -16.12
C GLU A 237 -2.79 5.59 -15.30
N GLU A 238 -2.81 5.68 -13.97
CA GLU A 238 -2.69 4.48 -13.14
C GLU A 238 -3.90 3.54 -13.26
N LEU A 239 -5.12 4.08 -13.33
CA LEU A 239 -6.34 3.28 -13.53
C LEU A 239 -6.50 2.73 -14.94
N GLY A 240 -5.83 3.32 -15.92
CA GLY A 240 -5.88 2.89 -17.32
C GLY A 240 -4.76 1.92 -17.67
N TRP A 241 -3.52 2.33 -17.44
CA TRP A 241 -2.31 1.67 -17.93
C TRP A 241 -1.59 0.83 -16.88
N HIS A 242 -1.72 1.19 -15.60
CA HIS A 242 -0.87 0.63 -14.54
C HIS A 242 -1.67 -0.08 -13.43
N ARG A 243 -2.66 -0.90 -13.81
CA ARG A 243 -3.41 -1.70 -12.83
C ARG A 243 -2.52 -2.76 -12.21
N ILE A 244 -2.45 -2.74 -10.88
CA ILE A 244 -1.61 -3.65 -10.09
C ILE A 244 -2.38 -4.91 -9.75
N ILE A 245 -1.85 -6.08 -10.12
CA ILE A 245 -2.40 -7.38 -9.76
C ILE A 245 -1.28 -8.28 -9.21
N ALA A 246 -1.54 -8.97 -8.09
CA ALA A 246 -0.60 -9.95 -7.55
C ALA A 246 -0.98 -11.37 -8.01
N PRO A 247 -0.04 -12.33 -8.04
CA PRO A 247 -0.32 -13.69 -8.54
C PRO A 247 -1.47 -14.43 -7.84
N SER A 248 -1.77 -14.07 -6.59
CA SER A 248 -2.83 -14.71 -5.78
C SER A 248 -4.15 -13.94 -5.81
N TRP A 249 -4.23 -12.81 -6.51
CA TRP A 249 -5.41 -11.95 -6.50
C TRP A 249 -6.30 -12.22 -7.71
N SER A 250 -7.62 -12.25 -7.45
CA SER A 250 -8.64 -12.30 -8.52
C SER A 250 -9.03 -10.91 -9.04
N ARG A 251 -8.67 -9.84 -8.32
CA ARG A 251 -9.06 -8.45 -8.59
C ARG A 251 -7.85 -7.53 -8.41
N ASP A 252 -7.74 -6.45 -9.18
CA ASP A 252 -6.62 -5.51 -9.06
C ASP A 252 -6.66 -4.70 -7.75
N MET A 253 -5.52 -4.13 -7.35
CA MET A 253 -5.37 -3.38 -6.10
C MET A 253 -6.34 -2.20 -6.01
N ALA A 254 -6.47 -1.43 -7.09
CA ALA A 254 -7.27 -0.22 -7.08
C ALA A 254 -8.75 -0.55 -6.88
N SER A 255 -9.22 -1.60 -7.54
CA SER A 255 -10.58 -2.11 -7.37
C SER A 255 -10.81 -2.65 -5.96
N GLN A 256 -9.90 -3.46 -5.42
CA GLN A 256 -9.99 -3.94 -4.03
C GLN A 256 -10.05 -2.78 -3.02
N ILE A 257 -9.18 -1.78 -3.16
CA ILE A 257 -9.15 -0.62 -2.27
C ILE A 257 -10.42 0.23 -2.43
N HIS A 258 -10.96 0.36 -3.64
CA HIS A 258 -12.22 1.04 -3.87
C HIS A 258 -13.38 0.38 -3.12
N ASP A 259 -13.52 -0.94 -3.23
CA ASP A 259 -14.59 -1.71 -2.60
C ASP A 259 -14.50 -1.65 -1.07
N ILE A 260 -13.27 -1.77 -0.53
CA ILE A 260 -12.99 -1.54 0.89
C ILE A 260 -13.42 -0.13 1.29
N GLY A 261 -13.07 0.87 0.48
CA GLY A 261 -13.43 2.27 0.70
C GLY A 261 -14.94 2.46 0.76
N GLN A 262 -15.70 1.97 -0.22
CA GLN A 262 -17.17 2.09 -0.24
C GLN A 262 -17.80 1.40 0.98
N SER A 263 -17.31 0.22 1.32
CA SER A 263 -17.79 -0.55 2.48
C SER A 263 -17.47 0.14 3.80
N PHE A 264 -16.30 0.78 3.91
CA PHE A 264 -15.92 1.58 5.08
C PHE A 264 -16.80 2.81 5.24
N HIS A 265 -17.05 3.57 4.18
CA HIS A 265 -17.93 4.74 4.23
C HIS A 265 -19.40 4.40 4.57
N SER A 266 -19.82 3.17 4.25
CA SER A 266 -21.18 2.68 4.53
C SER A 266 -21.29 1.96 5.88
N SER A 267 -20.19 1.81 6.62
CA SER A 267 -20.14 1.07 7.87
C SER A 267 -20.74 1.88 9.03
N GLU A 268 -21.57 1.22 9.84
CA GLU A 268 -22.08 1.80 11.10
C GLU A 268 -21.04 1.75 12.24
N ASN A 269 -20.01 0.89 12.13
CA ASN A 269 -19.00 0.69 13.15
C ASN A 269 -17.60 0.51 12.55
N ASP A 270 -16.91 1.64 12.35
CA ASP A 270 -15.58 1.75 11.77
C ASP A 270 -14.57 0.82 12.43
N ARG A 271 -14.52 0.79 13.77
CA ARG A 271 -13.56 -0.05 14.50
C ARG A 271 -13.77 -1.54 14.23
N LEU A 272 -15.02 -2.00 14.25
CA LEU A 272 -15.34 -3.40 13.96
C LEU A 272 -15.03 -3.74 12.49
N PHE A 273 -15.36 -2.84 11.56
CA PHE A 273 -15.05 -3.00 10.15
C PHE A 273 -13.55 -3.14 9.92
N LEU A 274 -12.75 -2.19 10.42
CA LEU A 274 -11.29 -2.19 10.25
C LEU A 274 -10.65 -3.42 10.92
N SER A 275 -11.15 -3.85 12.09
CA SER A 275 -10.66 -5.08 12.71
C SER A 275 -10.88 -6.30 11.83
N ARG A 276 -12.07 -6.44 11.23
CA ARG A 276 -12.39 -7.54 10.31
C ARG A 276 -11.58 -7.46 9.02
N LEU A 277 -11.35 -6.26 8.51
CA LEU A 277 -10.52 -6.02 7.34
C LEU A 277 -9.09 -6.52 7.60
N ILE A 278 -8.47 -6.14 8.74
CA ILE A 278 -7.13 -6.61 9.10
C ILE A 278 -7.10 -8.14 9.19
N ASP A 279 -8.09 -8.75 9.86
CA ASP A 279 -8.16 -10.21 10.00
C ASP A 279 -8.27 -10.91 8.64
N SER A 280 -9.04 -10.34 7.71
CA SER A 280 -9.18 -10.83 6.34
C SER A 280 -7.88 -10.68 5.55
N LEU A 281 -7.22 -9.52 5.63
CA LEU A 281 -5.95 -9.27 4.97
C LEU A 281 -4.85 -10.22 5.47
N VAL A 282 -4.69 -10.38 6.78
CA VAL A 282 -3.68 -11.27 7.37
C VAL A 282 -3.94 -12.75 7.02
N ARG A 283 -5.21 -13.15 6.98
CA ARG A 283 -5.59 -14.54 6.65
C ARG A 283 -5.48 -14.81 5.16
N ASP A 284 -6.13 -14.00 4.33
CA ASP A 284 -6.40 -14.30 2.92
C ASP A 284 -5.40 -13.58 1.99
N GLY A 285 -4.80 -12.47 2.43
CA GLY A 285 -3.83 -11.70 1.64
C GLY A 285 -4.45 -10.79 0.58
N MET A 286 -5.77 -10.68 0.58
CA MET A 286 -6.56 -9.86 -0.33
C MET A 286 -7.94 -9.56 0.28
N HIS A 287 -8.65 -8.62 -0.33
CA HIS A 287 -10.07 -8.40 -0.08
C HIS A 287 -10.89 -9.03 -1.21
N VAL A 288 -11.91 -9.80 -0.83
CA VAL A 288 -12.84 -10.50 -1.74
C VAL A 288 -14.26 -10.04 -1.43
#